data_AF-A0A9D2K2M3-F1
#
_entry.id   AF-A0A9D2K2M3-F1
#
_cell.length_a   1.000
_cell.length_b   1.000
_cell.length_c   1.000
_cell.angle_alpha   90.00
_cell.angle_beta   90.00
_cell.angle_gamma   90.00
#
_symmetry.space_group_name_H-M   'P 1'
#
loop_
_entity.id
_entity.type
_entity.pdbx_description
1 polymer ?
#
loop_
_entity_poly.entity_id
_entity_poly.type
_entity_poly.pdbx_seq_one_letter_code
_entity_poly.pdbx_strand_id
1 'polypeptide(L)'
;MVKIYVVDTNVLLQAPYALDSFEDNSVVLPMVVLEELDHFKKAEGEIGANARRVIRYLEQQRLKGDLLRGVELESGGTLRVEKNFVNVKLPEDLSAEVMDNRILRVCMGLSESGKEQVILVTKDILLRIKAQILGICAEDFTTDQVLEHENQYSGRCAVYVPEELFKAFKKKGVPVDQVYVLNEEGESYVPKLEENQFVILKADQSAKKTQLGRVESGVIRKLDYRKSSPYGITPRNAGQYFLQEALMQPADKAPLVIVKGMAGTSKTFYSLAVGLEKLLNHPTEEYRRILVCRPNAQFDDDIGFLPGDEQEK
;
A
#
# COMPACT_ATOMS: atom_id res chain seq x y z
N MET A 1 5.53 11.14 25.84
CA MET A 1 6.31 10.27 26.76
C MET A 1 6.84 9.16 25.89
N VAL A 2 8.16 9.02 25.77
CA VAL A 2 8.79 8.07 24.86
C VAL A 2 8.46 6.64 25.31
N LYS A 3 7.90 5.85 24.40
CA LYS A 3 7.58 4.42 24.61
C LYS A 3 8.67 3.54 24.02
N ILE A 4 8.73 2.29 24.47
CA ILE A 4 9.62 1.28 23.92
C ILE A 4 8.78 0.24 23.17
N TYR A 5 8.95 0.14 21.86
CA TYR A 5 8.29 -0.83 21.01
C TYR A 5 9.24 -1.99 20.71
N VAL A 6 8.85 -3.21 21.11
CA VAL A 6 9.59 -4.45 20.80
C VAL A 6 8.90 -5.10 19.60
N VAL A 7 9.61 -5.24 18.49
CA VAL A 7 9.01 -5.66 17.21
C VAL A 7 9.29 -7.14 16.93
N ASP A 8 8.25 -7.89 16.58
CA ASP A 8 8.30 -9.28 16.15
C ASP A 8 8.70 -9.44 14.66
N THR A 9 9.32 -10.58 14.30
CA THR A 9 9.73 -10.91 12.93
C THR A 9 8.56 -10.90 11.96
N ASN A 10 7.40 -11.43 12.36
CA ASN A 10 6.22 -11.49 11.48
C ASN A 10 5.75 -10.11 11.02
N VAL A 11 5.94 -9.08 11.86
CA VAL A 11 5.66 -7.70 11.51
C VAL A 11 6.60 -7.25 10.39
N LEU A 12 7.90 -7.52 10.52
CA LEU A 12 8.93 -7.13 9.54
C LEU A 12 8.83 -7.88 8.21
N LEU A 13 8.43 -9.16 8.24
CA LEU A 13 8.23 -9.96 7.02
C LEU A 13 7.03 -9.49 6.19
N GLN A 14 6.02 -8.89 6.82
CA GLN A 14 4.86 -8.34 6.11
C GLN A 14 5.02 -6.85 5.79
N ALA A 15 5.60 -6.08 6.71
CA ALA A 15 5.80 -4.64 6.61
C ALA A 15 7.29 -4.30 6.83
N PRO A 16 8.12 -4.39 5.78
CA PRO A 16 9.57 -4.16 5.91
C PRO A 16 9.95 -2.72 6.27
N TYR A 17 8.99 -1.80 6.26
CA TYR A 17 9.12 -0.39 6.67
C TYR A 17 8.72 -0.15 8.14
N ALA A 18 8.24 -1.17 8.85
CA ALA A 18 7.66 -1.00 10.20
C ALA A 18 8.61 -0.33 11.20
N LEU A 19 9.93 -0.50 11.05
CA LEU A 19 10.92 0.09 11.92
C LEU A 19 10.92 1.62 11.91
N ASP A 20 10.41 2.25 10.84
CA ASP A 20 10.28 3.70 10.71
C ASP A 20 8.90 4.23 11.18
N SER A 21 7.97 3.34 11.55
CA SER A 21 6.57 3.69 11.83
C SER A 21 6.26 4.03 13.29
N PHE A 22 7.28 4.22 14.12
CA PHE A 22 7.13 4.45 15.57
C PHE A 22 7.41 5.90 16.00
N GLU A 23 7.39 6.86 15.07
CA GLU A 23 7.56 8.30 15.34
C GLU A 23 8.84 8.58 16.16
N ASP A 24 8.72 9.28 17.30
CA ASP A 24 9.78 9.65 18.23
C ASP A 24 10.10 8.58 19.29
N ASN A 25 9.54 7.37 19.14
CA ASN A 25 9.67 6.30 20.13
C ASN A 25 10.91 5.42 19.91
N SER A 26 11.25 4.63 20.94
CA SER A 26 12.38 3.71 20.89
C SER A 26 11.93 2.35 20.35
N VAL A 27 12.54 1.90 19.26
CA VAL A 27 12.31 0.62 18.60
C VAL A 27 13.40 -0.36 18.98
N VAL A 28 13.00 -1.52 19.50
CA VAL A 28 13.90 -2.58 19.93
C VAL A 28 13.65 -3.85 19.11
N LEU A 29 14.70 -4.36 18.47
CA LEU A 29 14.70 -5.66 17.82
C LEU A 29 15.38 -6.69 18.72
N PRO A 30 14.67 -7.71 19.20
CA PRO A 30 15.30 -8.87 19.83
C PRO A 30 16.28 -9.56 18.86
N MET A 31 17.41 -10.05 19.37
CA MET A 31 18.39 -10.80 18.55
C MET A 31 17.77 -12.01 17.83
N VAL A 32 16.78 -12.65 18.45
CA VAL A 32 16.04 -13.76 17.83
C VAL A 32 15.36 -13.37 16.51
N VAL A 33 14.90 -12.13 16.39
CA VAL A 33 14.29 -11.62 15.16
C VAL A 33 15.30 -11.54 14.03
N LEU A 34 16.56 -11.22 14.33
CA LEU A 34 17.63 -11.22 13.34
C LEU A 34 17.97 -12.63 12.86
N GLU A 35 17.95 -13.62 13.77
CA GLU A 35 18.15 -15.04 13.43
C GLU A 35 17.05 -15.53 12.46
N GLU A 36 15.80 -15.15 12.71
CA GLU A 36 14.66 -15.50 11.85
C GLU A 36 14.74 -14.78 10.50
N LEU A 37 15.07 -13.48 10.46
CA LEU A 37 15.29 -12.77 9.20
C LEU A 37 16.39 -13.42 8.34
N ASP A 38 17.47 -13.90 8.96
CA ASP A 38 18.54 -14.61 8.25
C ASP A 38 18.05 -15.95 7.66
N HIS A 39 17.17 -16.65 8.37
CA HIS A 39 16.51 -17.84 7.86
C HIS A 39 15.61 -17.51 6.65
N PHE A 40 14.73 -16.50 6.79
CA PHE A 40 13.77 -16.13 5.76
C PHE A 40 14.38 -15.46 4.52
N LYS A 41 15.63 -14.94 4.58
CA LYS A 41 16.28 -14.33 3.40
C LYS A 41 16.43 -15.31 2.21
N LYS A 42 16.41 -16.62 2.49
CA LYS A 42 16.48 -17.70 1.48
C LYS A 42 15.12 -18.13 0.94
N ALA A 43 14.02 -17.66 1.54
CA ALA A 43 12.68 -17.97 1.08
C ALA A 43 12.40 -17.34 -0.30
N GLU A 44 11.55 -17.99 -1.08
CA GLU A 44 11.03 -17.46 -2.34
C GLU A 44 9.84 -16.51 -2.10
N GLY A 45 9.49 -15.74 -3.12
CA GLY A 45 8.33 -14.82 -3.08
C GLY A 45 8.53 -13.57 -2.21
N GLU A 46 7.41 -13.01 -1.75
CA GLU A 46 7.37 -11.73 -1.03
C GLU A 46 8.06 -11.80 0.34
N ILE A 47 7.90 -12.92 1.07
CA ILE A 47 8.50 -13.11 2.40
C ILE A 47 10.02 -12.96 2.33
N GLY A 48 10.68 -13.65 1.40
CA GLY A 48 12.13 -13.55 1.23
C GLY A 48 12.57 -12.18 0.70
N ALA A 49 11.78 -11.56 -0.17
CA ALA A 49 12.05 -10.20 -0.64
C ALA A 49 12.00 -9.17 0.50
N ASN A 50 11.02 -9.28 1.38
CA ASN A 50 10.84 -8.42 2.54
C ASN A 50 11.95 -8.64 3.57
N ALA A 51 12.30 -9.90 3.89
CA ALA A 51 13.43 -10.20 4.76
C ALA A 51 14.74 -9.56 4.26
N ARG A 52 15.04 -9.70 2.96
CA ARG A 52 16.23 -9.06 2.34
C ARG A 52 16.15 -7.53 2.35
N ARG A 53 14.95 -6.94 2.31
CA ARG A 53 14.78 -5.48 2.42
C ARG A 53 15.08 -5.00 3.84
N VAL A 54 14.55 -5.68 4.85
CA VAL A 54 14.81 -5.37 6.28
C VAL A 54 16.30 -5.52 6.60
N ILE A 55 16.95 -6.60 6.17
CA ILE A 55 18.40 -6.81 6.37
C ILE A 55 19.22 -5.67 5.75
N ARG A 56 18.88 -5.24 4.53
CA ARG A 56 19.56 -4.10 3.87
C ARG A 56 19.34 -2.79 4.62
N TYR A 57 18.13 -2.57 5.13
CA TYR A 57 17.83 -1.41 5.97
C TYR A 57 18.65 -1.42 7.26
N LEU A 58 18.71 -2.56 7.98
CA LEU A 58 19.53 -2.69 9.18
C LEU A 58 21.01 -2.45 8.90
N GLU A 59 21.53 -2.91 7.76
CA GLU A 59 22.91 -2.62 7.35
C GLU A 59 23.14 -1.11 7.13
N GLN A 60 22.18 -0.39 6.56
CA GLN A 60 22.26 1.07 6.43
C GLN A 60 22.30 1.76 7.79
N GLN A 61 21.49 1.32 8.75
CA GLN A 61 21.50 1.87 10.10
C GLN A 61 22.81 1.56 10.85
N ARG A 62 23.38 0.35 10.66
CA ARG A 62 24.69 -0.03 11.19
C ARG A 62 25.84 0.85 10.67
N LEU A 63 25.71 1.37 9.45
CA LEU A 63 26.68 2.31 8.88
C LEU A 63 26.54 3.73 9.46
N LYS A 64 25.32 4.10 9.91
CA LYS A 64 25.04 5.39 10.57
C LYS A 64 25.43 5.40 12.05
N GLY A 65 25.43 4.25 12.73
CA GLY A 65 25.80 4.17 14.16
C GLY A 65 25.85 2.74 14.72
N ASP A 66 25.96 2.62 16.05
CA ASP A 66 26.02 1.34 16.75
C ASP A 66 24.62 0.85 17.12
N LEU A 67 24.10 -0.13 16.38
CA LEU A 67 22.80 -0.76 16.65
C LEU A 67 22.68 -1.38 18.04
N LEU A 68 23.76 -1.69 18.75
CA LEU A 68 23.69 -2.20 20.12
C LEU A 68 23.46 -1.09 21.14
N ARG A 69 23.98 0.11 20.87
CA ARG A 69 23.77 1.30 21.72
C ARG A 69 22.49 2.05 21.34
N GLY A 70 22.08 1.93 20.08
CA GLY A 70 20.96 2.65 19.48
C GLY A 70 21.42 3.63 18.41
N VAL A 71 20.68 3.68 17.31
CA VAL A 71 20.88 4.59 16.18
C VAL A 71 19.66 5.49 16.07
N GLU A 72 19.86 6.79 15.89
CA GLU A 72 18.76 7.73 15.64
C GLU A 72 18.13 7.47 14.27
N LEU A 73 16.80 7.39 14.26
CA LEU A 73 16.00 7.27 13.05
C LEU A 73 15.64 8.67 12.53
N GLU A 74 15.37 8.75 11.22
CA GLU A 74 14.94 10.00 10.58
C GLU A 74 13.59 10.50 11.11
N SER A 75 12.77 9.59 11.67
CA SER A 75 11.51 9.91 12.34
C SER A 75 11.68 10.61 13.70
N GLY A 76 12.90 10.72 14.22
CA GLY A 76 13.21 11.27 15.54
C GLY A 76 13.30 10.23 16.67
N GLY A 77 12.92 8.98 16.41
CA GLY A 77 13.04 7.86 17.33
C GLY A 77 14.44 7.22 17.35
N THR A 78 14.58 6.09 18.04
CA THR A 78 15.84 5.33 18.08
C THR A 78 15.62 3.86 17.72
N LEU A 79 16.52 3.25 16.97
CA LEU A 79 16.53 1.82 16.68
C LEU A 79 17.70 1.13 17.38
N ARG A 80 17.41 0.07 18.16
CA ARG A 80 18.46 -0.76 18.76
C ARG A 80 18.16 -2.26 18.70
N VAL A 81 19.21 -3.06 18.67
CA VAL A 81 19.16 -4.52 18.75
C VAL A 81 19.46 -4.95 20.18
N GLU A 82 18.55 -5.71 20.78
CA GLU A 82 18.68 -6.23 22.13
C GLU A 82 19.14 -7.70 22.11
N LYS A 83 20.33 -7.96 22.69
CA LYS A 83 21.02 -9.25 22.58
C LYS A 83 20.49 -10.33 23.50
N ASN A 84 19.94 -9.93 24.66
CA ASN A 84 19.14 -10.73 25.61
C ASN A 84 19.29 -10.13 27.01
N PHE A 85 18.19 -10.07 27.76
CA PHE A 85 18.23 -9.98 29.22
C PHE A 85 18.53 -11.38 29.78
N VAL A 86 19.83 -11.70 29.92
CA VAL A 86 20.29 -13.03 30.35
C VAL A 86 19.81 -13.38 31.78
N ASN A 87 19.43 -12.39 32.60
CA ASN A 87 19.08 -12.58 34.01
C ASN A 87 17.58 -12.59 34.35
N VAL A 88 16.67 -12.47 33.36
CA VAL A 88 15.22 -12.50 33.61
C VAL A 88 14.72 -13.95 33.61
N LYS A 89 14.11 -14.38 34.72
CA LYS A 89 13.48 -15.69 34.85
C LYS A 89 12.06 -15.64 34.27
N LEU A 90 11.83 -16.38 33.19
CA LEU A 90 10.46 -16.72 32.78
C LEU A 90 9.82 -17.64 33.82
N PRO A 91 8.47 -17.67 33.93
CA PRO A 91 7.76 -18.73 34.64
C PRO A 91 8.23 -20.12 34.20
N GLU A 92 8.27 -21.10 35.13
CA GLU A 92 8.80 -22.45 34.88
C GLU A 92 8.06 -23.21 33.76
N ASP A 93 6.83 -22.80 33.45
CA ASP A 93 5.99 -23.38 32.40
C ASP A 93 6.36 -22.95 30.96
N LEU A 94 7.27 -22.00 30.79
CA LEU A 94 7.67 -21.45 29.48
C LEU A 94 9.11 -21.83 29.13
N SER A 95 9.28 -22.74 28.16
CA SER A 95 10.61 -23.13 27.65
C SER A 95 11.35 -21.93 27.04
N ALA A 96 12.57 -21.66 27.50
CA ALA A 96 13.42 -20.58 26.99
C ALA A 96 13.90 -20.79 25.53
N GLU A 97 13.70 -21.98 24.97
CA GLU A 97 14.12 -22.32 23.60
C GLU A 97 13.08 -21.93 22.54
N VAL A 98 11.84 -21.64 22.94
CA VAL A 98 10.79 -21.19 22.01
C VAL A 98 11.04 -19.72 21.66
N MET A 99 11.08 -19.40 20.37
CA MET A 99 11.40 -18.05 19.86
C MET A 99 10.51 -16.96 20.48
N ASP A 100 9.20 -17.19 20.54
CA ASP A 100 8.22 -16.34 21.24
C ASP A 100 8.68 -15.96 22.65
N ASN A 101 9.18 -16.93 23.41
CA ASN A 101 9.56 -16.74 24.80
C ASN A 101 10.83 -15.89 24.92
N ARG A 102 11.71 -15.94 23.91
CA ARG A 102 12.87 -15.04 23.83
C ARG A 102 12.45 -13.60 23.58
N ILE A 103 11.44 -13.36 22.74
CA ILE A 103 10.86 -12.03 22.51
C ILE A 103 10.22 -11.50 23.80
N LEU A 104 9.42 -12.33 24.48
CA LEU A 104 8.78 -11.99 25.75
C LEU A 104 9.81 -11.68 26.86
N ARG A 105 10.93 -12.42 26.93
CA ARG A 105 12.03 -12.12 27.86
C ARG A 105 12.64 -10.74 27.66
N VAL A 106 12.80 -10.33 26.40
CA VAL A 106 13.26 -8.98 26.09
C VAL A 106 12.25 -7.95 26.61
N CYS A 107 10.96 -8.15 26.36
CA CYS A 107 9.91 -7.26 26.85
C CYS A 107 9.86 -7.15 28.38
N MET A 108 9.99 -8.28 29.09
CA MET A 108 10.02 -8.31 30.56
C MET A 108 11.26 -7.59 31.10
N GLY A 109 12.45 -7.90 30.56
CA GLY A 109 13.69 -7.28 31.03
C GLY A 109 13.74 -5.77 30.80
N LEU A 110 13.19 -5.31 29.68
CA LEU A 110 13.03 -3.88 29.41
C LEU A 110 12.10 -3.23 30.44
N SER A 111 10.96 -3.86 30.72
CA SER A 111 9.98 -3.37 31.69
C SER A 111 10.53 -3.31 33.12
N GLU A 112 11.43 -4.22 33.49
CA GLU A 112 12.09 -4.23 34.81
C GLU A 112 13.25 -3.23 34.92
N SER A 113 13.93 -2.95 33.80
CA SER A 113 15.13 -2.09 33.79
C SER A 113 14.84 -0.58 33.70
N GLY A 114 13.65 -0.21 33.22
CA GLY A 114 13.27 1.17 32.91
C GLY A 114 11.96 1.59 33.58
N LYS A 115 11.60 2.87 33.37
CA LYS A 115 10.27 3.40 33.76
C LYS A 115 9.36 3.60 32.55
N GLU A 116 9.91 3.43 31.36
CA GLU A 116 9.23 3.58 30.08
C GLU A 116 8.24 2.43 29.86
N GLN A 117 7.12 2.75 29.21
CA GLN A 117 6.15 1.74 28.84
C GLN A 117 6.70 0.87 27.71
N VAL A 118 6.77 -0.43 27.94
CA VAL A 118 7.17 -1.42 26.92
C VAL A 118 5.93 -2.00 26.26
N ILE A 119 5.92 -2.00 24.94
CA ILE A 119 4.83 -2.50 24.10
C ILE A 119 5.40 -3.53 23.11
N LEU A 120 4.89 -4.74 23.16
CA LEU A 120 5.17 -5.77 22.16
C LEU A 120 4.30 -5.54 20.92
N VAL A 121 4.93 -5.47 19.75
CA VAL A 121 4.25 -5.30 18.47
C VAL A 121 4.33 -6.61 17.71
N THR A 122 3.19 -7.29 17.59
CA THR A 122 3.10 -8.58 16.89
C THR A 122 1.73 -8.74 16.24
N LYS A 123 1.70 -9.49 15.13
CA LYS A 123 0.45 -9.91 14.47
C LYS A 123 -0.08 -11.24 15.00
N ASP A 124 0.71 -11.96 15.79
CA ASP A 124 0.30 -13.26 16.35
C ASP A 124 -0.57 -13.06 17.61
N ILE A 125 -1.81 -13.52 17.54
CA ILE A 125 -2.76 -13.47 18.66
C ILE A 125 -2.29 -14.32 19.85
N LEU A 126 -1.64 -15.46 19.61
CA LEU A 126 -1.13 -16.33 20.67
C LEU A 126 0.01 -15.65 21.43
N LEU A 127 0.90 -14.97 20.71
CA LEU A 127 1.97 -14.19 21.33
C LEU A 127 1.41 -13.02 22.16
N ARG A 128 0.36 -12.34 21.69
CA ARG A 128 -0.35 -11.30 22.46
C ARG A 128 -0.99 -11.86 23.74
N ILE A 129 -1.63 -13.02 23.67
CA ILE A 129 -2.22 -13.67 24.86
C ILE A 129 -1.14 -14.02 25.88
N LYS A 130 0.01 -14.57 25.43
CA LYS A 130 1.16 -14.84 26.32
C LYS A 130 1.70 -13.56 26.96
N ALA A 131 1.84 -12.48 26.20
CA ALA A 131 2.27 -11.18 26.71
C ALA A 131 1.31 -10.65 27.79
N GLN A 132 0.00 -10.75 27.57
CA GLN A 132 -1.02 -10.33 28.53
C GLN A 132 -0.94 -11.12 29.84
N ILE A 133 -0.71 -12.44 29.79
CA ILE A 133 -0.50 -13.28 30.98
C ILE A 133 0.72 -12.80 31.78
N LEU A 134 1.76 -12.32 31.11
CA LEU A 134 2.98 -11.79 31.71
C LEU A 134 2.89 -10.30 32.09
N GLY A 135 1.74 -9.65 31.91
CA GLY A 135 1.54 -8.23 32.21
C GLY A 135 2.23 -7.27 31.22
N ILE A 136 2.68 -7.76 30.07
CA ILE A 136 3.27 -6.96 29.00
C ILE A 136 2.15 -6.40 28.12
N CYS A 137 2.21 -5.10 27.81
CA CYS A 137 1.31 -4.51 26.82
C CYS A 137 1.66 -5.04 25.43
N ALA A 138 0.67 -5.55 24.69
CA ALA A 138 0.90 -6.05 23.34
C ALA A 138 -0.16 -5.49 22.38
N GLU A 139 0.31 -4.98 21.24
CA GLU A 139 -0.48 -4.31 20.23
C GLU A 139 -0.31 -5.02 18.88
N ASP A 140 -1.37 -4.98 18.07
CA ASP A 140 -1.25 -5.40 16.67
C ASP A 140 -0.43 -4.36 15.90
N PHE A 141 0.32 -4.80 14.88
CA PHE A 141 0.85 -3.84 13.92
C PHE A 141 -0.24 -3.45 12.93
N THR A 142 -1.12 -2.55 13.36
CA THR A 142 -2.03 -1.85 12.47
C THR A 142 -1.27 -0.79 11.73
N THR A 143 -1.19 -0.97 10.41
CA THR A 143 -0.62 0.02 9.53
C THR A 143 -1.57 1.20 9.38
N ASP A 144 -1.73 2.01 10.43
CA ASP A 144 -2.35 3.34 10.27
C ASP A 144 -1.46 4.25 9.40
N GLN A 145 -0.20 3.84 9.17
CA GLN A 145 0.62 4.33 8.07
C GLN A 145 0.45 3.46 6.82
N VAL A 146 -0.74 3.50 6.23
CA VAL A 146 -0.83 3.30 4.78
C VAL A 146 0.26 4.17 4.18
N LEU A 147 1.26 3.58 3.48
CA LEU A 147 2.19 4.30 2.59
C LEU A 147 1.45 5.52 2.09
N GLU A 148 1.81 6.73 2.57
CA GLU A 148 0.95 7.91 2.53
C GLU A 148 0.12 7.85 1.25
N HIS A 149 -1.20 7.65 1.39
CA HIS A 149 -2.10 7.59 0.24
C HIS A 149 -1.89 8.80 -0.69
N GLU A 150 -1.32 9.87 -0.15
CA GLU A 150 -0.93 11.11 -0.80
C GLU A 150 0.21 10.96 -1.83
N ASN A 151 1.15 10.03 -1.65
CA ASN A 151 2.30 9.85 -2.53
C ASN A 151 2.19 8.68 -3.52
N GLN A 152 1.09 7.91 -3.49
CA GLN A 152 0.85 6.88 -4.50
C GLN A 152 0.40 7.49 -5.83
N TYR A 153 1.03 7.06 -6.93
CA TYR A 153 0.58 7.42 -8.27
C TYR A 153 -0.89 7.01 -8.48
N SER A 154 -1.78 8.00 -8.55
CA SER A 154 -3.22 7.81 -8.64
C SER A 154 -3.71 7.56 -10.08
N GLY A 155 -2.83 7.69 -11.07
CA GLY A 155 -3.16 7.63 -12.49
C GLY A 155 -3.95 8.83 -13.02
N ARG A 156 -4.28 9.81 -12.16
CA ARG A 156 -5.06 10.99 -12.56
C ARG A 156 -4.78 12.23 -11.71
N CYS A 157 -4.88 13.42 -12.30
CA CYS A 157 -4.77 14.68 -11.57
C CYS A 157 -5.77 15.73 -12.08
N ALA A 158 -5.86 16.85 -11.39
CA ALA A 158 -6.58 18.03 -11.85
C ALA A 158 -5.60 19.19 -12.06
N VAL A 159 -5.74 19.90 -13.18
CA VAL A 159 -4.88 21.03 -13.54
C VAL A 159 -5.73 22.22 -14.01
N TYR A 160 -5.19 23.41 -13.88
CA TYR A 160 -5.73 24.62 -14.47
C TYR A 160 -5.12 24.88 -15.85
N VAL A 161 -5.93 25.47 -16.72
CA VAL A 161 -5.58 25.78 -18.10
C VAL A 161 -6.12 27.16 -18.46
N PRO A 162 -5.34 28.00 -19.17
CA PRO A 162 -5.83 29.23 -19.76
C PRO A 162 -7.09 29.04 -20.63
N GLU A 163 -8.10 29.89 -20.46
CA GLU A 163 -9.40 29.79 -21.16
C GLU A 163 -9.26 29.65 -22.69
N GLU A 164 -8.29 30.31 -23.33
CA GLU A 164 -8.06 30.21 -24.78
C GLU A 164 -7.63 28.81 -25.23
N LEU A 165 -6.72 28.18 -24.48
CA LEU A 165 -6.29 26.80 -24.72
C LEU A 165 -7.40 25.81 -24.36
N PHE A 166 -8.16 26.09 -23.30
CA PHE A 166 -9.30 25.29 -22.88
C PHE A 166 -10.40 25.24 -23.97
N LYS A 167 -10.71 26.37 -24.62
CA LYS A 167 -11.64 26.42 -25.76
C LYS A 167 -11.15 25.60 -26.95
N ALA A 168 -9.83 25.60 -27.20
CA ALA A 168 -9.21 24.87 -28.30
C ALA A 168 -8.95 23.38 -28.01
N PHE A 169 -9.05 22.95 -26.75
CA PHE A 169 -8.69 21.59 -26.29
C PHE A 169 -9.23 20.47 -27.16
N LYS A 170 -10.53 20.50 -27.51
CA LYS A 170 -11.17 19.43 -28.29
C LYS A 170 -10.59 19.24 -29.70
N LYS A 171 -9.94 20.28 -30.26
CA LYS A 171 -9.35 20.26 -31.61
C LYS A 171 -7.84 20.07 -31.58
N LYS A 172 -7.13 20.77 -30.69
CA LYS A 172 -5.66 20.85 -30.70
C LYS A 172 -4.98 20.08 -29.55
N GLY A 173 -5.73 19.71 -28.51
CA GLY A 173 -5.14 19.31 -27.23
C GLY A 173 -4.53 20.52 -26.51
N VAL A 174 -3.87 20.25 -25.38
CA VAL A 174 -3.15 21.26 -24.58
C VAL A 174 -1.76 20.70 -24.24
N PRO A 175 -0.67 21.40 -24.58
CA PRO A 175 0.68 21.01 -24.17
C PRO A 175 0.82 20.91 -22.65
N VAL A 176 1.54 19.90 -22.16
CA VAL A 176 1.70 19.67 -20.69
C VAL A 176 2.45 20.78 -19.97
N ASP A 177 3.26 21.56 -20.69
CA ASP A 177 4.01 22.72 -20.18
C ASP A 177 3.14 24.00 -20.08
N GLN A 178 1.92 23.97 -20.62
CA GLN A 178 0.97 25.09 -20.60
C GLN A 178 -0.17 24.90 -19.59
N VAL A 179 -0.07 23.88 -18.72
CA VAL A 179 -0.99 23.66 -17.61
C VAL A 179 -0.28 23.91 -16.29
N TYR A 180 -1.05 24.27 -15.27
CA TYR A 180 -0.48 24.54 -13.94
C TYR A 180 -1.38 24.02 -12.83
N VAL A 181 -0.79 23.85 -11.66
CA VAL A 181 -1.48 23.59 -10.40
C VAL A 181 -1.09 24.67 -9.40
N LEU A 182 -1.89 24.86 -8.37
CA LEU A 182 -1.61 25.78 -7.27
C LEU A 182 -1.16 24.94 -6.07
N ASN A 183 -0.04 25.30 -5.44
CA ASN A 183 0.33 24.72 -4.15
C ASN A 183 -0.55 25.29 -3.02
N GLU A 184 -0.35 24.81 -1.78
CA GLU A 184 -1.12 25.27 -0.62
C GLU A 184 -0.91 26.77 -0.31
N GLU A 185 0.23 27.33 -0.74
CA GLU A 185 0.61 28.73 -0.59
C GLU A 185 0.07 29.62 -1.73
N GLY A 186 -0.61 29.03 -2.72
CA GLY A 186 -1.21 29.72 -3.86
C GLY A 186 -0.26 30.02 -5.03
N GLU A 187 0.97 29.50 -4.99
CA GLU A 187 1.94 29.62 -6.07
C GLU A 187 1.61 28.64 -7.21
N SER A 188 1.70 29.13 -8.45
CA SER A 188 1.46 28.30 -9.64
C SER A 188 2.73 27.63 -10.14
N TYR A 189 2.69 26.32 -10.37
CA TYR A 189 3.77 25.58 -11.02
C TYR A 189 3.24 24.58 -12.05
N VAL A 190 4.09 24.20 -13.00
CA VAL A 190 3.78 23.19 -14.01
C VAL A 190 3.98 21.80 -13.39
N PRO A 191 2.93 20.96 -13.28
CA PRO A 191 3.08 19.63 -12.71
C PRO A 191 3.85 18.72 -13.67
N LYS A 192 4.66 17.82 -13.13
CA LYS A 192 5.23 16.73 -13.93
C LYS A 192 4.12 15.72 -14.24
N LEU A 193 3.76 15.62 -15.53
CA LEU A 193 2.75 14.68 -16.01
C LEU A 193 3.41 13.51 -16.75
N GLU A 194 2.90 12.30 -16.49
CA GLU A 194 3.42 11.07 -17.08
C GLU A 194 2.57 10.63 -18.28
N GLU A 195 3.16 9.84 -19.18
CA GLU A 195 2.44 9.26 -20.32
C GLU A 195 1.25 8.40 -19.83
N ASN A 196 0.13 8.45 -20.54
CA ASN A 196 -1.13 7.81 -20.15
C ASN A 196 -1.79 8.32 -18.86
N GLN A 197 -1.24 9.35 -18.20
CA GLN A 197 -1.91 9.97 -17.06
C GLN A 197 -3.20 10.66 -17.48
N PHE A 198 -4.26 10.46 -16.71
CA PHE A 198 -5.54 11.13 -16.93
C PHE A 198 -5.59 12.50 -16.27
N VAL A 199 -6.20 13.47 -16.94
CA VAL A 199 -6.21 14.86 -16.48
C VAL A 199 -7.61 15.43 -16.52
N ILE A 200 -8.02 16.03 -15.40
CA ILE A 200 -9.20 16.88 -15.30
C ILE A 200 -8.74 18.32 -15.52
N LEU A 201 -8.99 18.85 -16.72
CA LEU A 201 -8.65 20.24 -17.04
C LEU A 201 -9.76 21.15 -16.52
N LYS A 202 -9.39 22.17 -15.73
CA LYS A 202 -10.27 23.23 -15.26
C LYS A 202 -9.89 24.54 -15.96
N ALA A 203 -10.87 25.27 -16.48
CA ALA A 203 -10.60 26.60 -17.01
C ALA A 203 -10.31 27.58 -15.85
N ASP A 204 -9.22 28.33 -15.97
CA ASP A 204 -8.77 29.30 -14.96
C ASP A 204 -9.78 30.44 -14.71
N GLN A 205 -10.43 30.94 -15.76
CA GLN A 205 -11.42 32.01 -15.68
C GLN A 205 -12.87 31.51 -15.51
N SER A 206 -13.10 30.21 -15.70
CA SER A 206 -14.44 29.59 -15.64
C SER A 206 -14.44 28.33 -14.77
N ALA A 207 -14.41 28.49 -13.44
CA ALA A 207 -14.27 27.38 -12.49
C ALA A 207 -15.30 26.24 -12.62
N LYS A 208 -16.46 26.48 -13.26
CA LYS A 208 -17.51 25.47 -13.48
C LYS A 208 -17.30 24.59 -14.73
N LYS A 209 -16.38 24.94 -15.64
CA LYS A 209 -16.15 24.17 -16.87
C LYS A 209 -14.99 23.20 -16.66
N THR A 210 -15.24 21.91 -16.87
CA THR A 210 -14.22 20.87 -16.86
C THR A 210 -14.16 20.11 -18.18
N GLN A 211 -12.96 19.72 -18.57
CA GLN A 211 -12.72 18.75 -19.64
C GLN A 211 -11.91 17.58 -19.10
N LEU A 212 -12.04 16.44 -19.75
CA LEU A 212 -11.31 15.23 -19.42
C LEU A 212 -10.35 14.93 -20.57
N GLY A 213 -9.11 14.59 -20.22
CA GLY A 213 -8.10 14.23 -21.19
C GLY A 213 -7.12 13.19 -20.68
N ARG A 214 -6.23 12.77 -21.58
CA ARG A 214 -5.13 11.83 -21.34
C ARG A 214 -3.86 12.42 -21.94
N VAL A 215 -2.74 12.28 -21.24
CA VAL A 215 -1.42 12.66 -21.74
C VAL A 215 -0.98 11.65 -22.81
N GLU A 216 -0.67 12.15 -24.00
CA GLU A 216 -0.09 11.40 -25.10
C GLU A 216 1.04 12.21 -25.74
N SER A 217 2.27 11.72 -25.66
CA SER A 217 3.47 12.34 -26.25
C SER A 217 3.65 13.82 -25.87
N GLY A 218 3.51 14.13 -24.57
CA GLY A 218 3.67 15.50 -24.05
C GLY A 218 2.50 16.45 -24.35
N VAL A 219 1.38 15.94 -24.84
CA VAL A 219 0.15 16.72 -25.09
C VAL A 219 -1.03 16.06 -24.40
N ILE A 220 -1.83 16.84 -23.66
CA ILE A 220 -3.10 16.38 -23.11
C ILE A 220 -4.13 16.41 -24.23
N ARG A 221 -4.60 15.24 -24.64
CA ARG A 221 -5.65 15.07 -25.66
C ARG A 221 -6.98 14.72 -25.05
N LYS A 222 -8.06 14.96 -25.79
CA LYS A 222 -9.41 14.50 -25.40
C LYS A 222 -9.42 12.97 -25.32
N LEU A 223 -10.33 12.44 -24.51
CA LEU A 223 -10.62 11.01 -24.48
C LEU A 223 -11.25 10.56 -25.82
N ASP A 224 -10.67 9.55 -26.46
CA ASP A 224 -11.09 9.04 -27.77
C ASP A 224 -12.39 8.24 -27.65
N TYR A 225 -12.54 7.47 -26.57
CA TYR A 225 -13.67 6.57 -26.34
C TYR A 225 -14.77 7.20 -25.49
N ARG A 226 -14.78 8.53 -25.31
CA ARG A 226 -15.76 9.23 -24.46
C ARG A 226 -17.23 8.95 -24.82
N LYS A 227 -17.50 8.75 -26.12
CA LYS A 227 -18.87 8.50 -26.64
C LYS A 227 -19.18 7.02 -26.82
N SER A 228 -18.20 6.14 -26.59
CA SER A 228 -18.41 4.70 -26.66
C SER A 228 -19.32 4.24 -25.53
N SER A 229 -20.10 3.21 -25.80
CA SER A 229 -20.99 2.57 -24.83
C SER A 229 -20.81 1.06 -24.89
N PRO A 230 -19.65 0.54 -24.43
CA PRO A 230 -19.35 -0.90 -24.50
C PRO A 230 -20.44 -1.66 -23.75
N TYR A 231 -21.06 -2.62 -24.43
CA TYR A 231 -22.18 -3.39 -23.90
C TYR A 231 -23.35 -2.53 -23.35
N GLY A 232 -23.56 -1.34 -23.93
CA GLY A 232 -24.60 -0.40 -23.53
C GLY A 232 -24.31 0.39 -22.24
N ILE A 233 -23.13 0.26 -21.66
CA ILE A 233 -22.77 0.92 -20.40
C ILE A 233 -22.21 2.31 -20.68
N THR A 234 -22.63 3.29 -19.89
CA THR A 234 -22.18 4.68 -20.00
C THR A 234 -21.54 5.16 -18.68
N PRO A 235 -20.40 5.88 -18.74
CA PRO A 235 -19.78 6.45 -17.55
C PRO A 235 -20.67 7.50 -16.87
N ARG A 236 -20.72 7.49 -15.54
CA ARG A 236 -21.45 8.45 -14.69
C ARG A 236 -20.55 9.50 -14.04
N ASN A 237 -19.24 9.24 -13.97
CA ASN A 237 -18.27 10.15 -13.34
C ASN A 237 -16.93 10.11 -14.09
N ALA A 238 -16.04 11.06 -13.77
CA ALA A 238 -14.73 11.19 -14.42
C ALA A 238 -13.88 9.91 -14.28
N GLY A 239 -13.93 9.23 -13.13
CA GLY A 239 -13.20 7.97 -12.93
C GLY A 239 -13.65 6.86 -13.87
N GLN A 240 -14.96 6.74 -14.13
CA GLN A 240 -15.48 5.77 -15.08
C GLN A 240 -15.15 6.14 -16.53
N TYR A 241 -15.09 7.43 -16.88
CA TYR A 241 -14.61 7.86 -18.20
C TYR A 241 -13.14 7.48 -18.40
N PHE A 242 -12.30 7.66 -17.39
CA PHE A 242 -10.89 7.26 -17.42
C PHE A 242 -10.74 5.73 -17.50
N LEU A 243 -11.53 4.99 -16.72
CA LEU A 243 -11.55 3.54 -16.77
C LEU A 243 -11.94 3.03 -18.16
N GLN A 244 -13.00 3.59 -18.75
CA GLN A 244 -13.42 3.26 -20.12
C GLN A 244 -12.31 3.58 -21.12
N GLU A 245 -11.72 4.78 -21.05
CA GLU A 245 -10.65 5.16 -21.95
C GLU A 245 -9.48 4.17 -21.87
N ALA A 246 -9.03 3.83 -20.65
CA ALA A 246 -7.92 2.92 -20.42
C ALA A 246 -8.18 1.51 -20.99
N LEU A 247 -9.35 0.95 -20.70
CA LEU A 247 -9.70 -0.41 -21.14
C LEU A 247 -9.97 -0.50 -22.65
N MET A 248 -10.46 0.59 -23.25
CA MET A 248 -10.76 0.64 -24.68
C MET A 248 -9.53 0.88 -25.54
N GLN A 249 -8.42 1.40 -24.98
CA GLN A 249 -7.17 1.54 -25.71
C GLN A 249 -6.75 0.19 -26.34
N PRO A 250 -6.10 0.20 -27.51
CA PRO A 250 -5.59 -1.03 -28.09
C PRO A 250 -4.40 -1.59 -27.28
N ALA A 251 -4.22 -2.90 -27.33
CA ALA A 251 -3.21 -3.61 -26.53
C ALA A 251 -1.75 -3.19 -26.80
N ASP A 252 -1.45 -2.63 -27.97
CA ASP A 252 -0.12 -2.10 -28.31
C ASP A 252 0.20 -0.78 -27.57
N LYS A 253 -0.82 0.04 -27.28
CA LYS A 253 -0.72 1.28 -26.50
C LYS A 253 -0.84 1.06 -25.00
N ALA A 254 -1.75 0.18 -24.58
CA ALA A 254 -2.04 -0.10 -23.17
C ALA A 254 -2.15 -1.62 -22.91
N PRO A 255 -1.02 -2.35 -22.89
CA PRO A 255 -1.03 -3.80 -22.71
C PRO A 255 -1.46 -4.24 -21.31
N LEU A 256 -1.35 -3.35 -20.31
CA LEU A 256 -1.72 -3.60 -18.93
C LEU A 256 -2.49 -2.40 -18.38
N VAL A 257 -3.67 -2.65 -17.83
CA VAL A 257 -4.48 -1.65 -17.14
C VAL A 257 -4.67 -2.09 -15.69
N ILE A 258 -4.15 -1.30 -14.75
CA ILE A 258 -4.31 -1.50 -13.32
C ILE A 258 -5.39 -0.54 -12.82
N VAL A 259 -6.42 -1.08 -12.17
CA VAL A 259 -7.56 -0.27 -11.70
C VAL A 259 -7.71 -0.42 -10.19
N LYS A 260 -7.40 0.65 -9.46
CA LYS A 260 -7.61 0.75 -8.01
C LYS A 260 -8.80 1.66 -7.73
N GLY A 261 -9.64 1.28 -6.77
CA GLY A 261 -10.78 2.08 -6.33
C GLY A 261 -11.65 1.36 -5.32
N MET A 262 -12.48 2.10 -4.59
CA MET A 262 -13.36 1.58 -3.55
C MET A 262 -14.27 0.44 -4.04
N ALA A 263 -14.77 -0.39 -3.13
CA ALA A 263 -15.82 -1.36 -3.44
C ALA A 263 -17.05 -0.65 -4.04
N GLY A 264 -17.78 -1.32 -4.93
CA GLY A 264 -18.97 -0.75 -5.58
C GLY A 264 -18.72 0.23 -6.73
N THR A 265 -17.47 0.53 -7.11
CA THR A 265 -17.15 1.43 -8.25
C THR A 265 -17.22 0.76 -9.63
N SER A 266 -17.86 -0.41 -9.73
CA SER A 266 -18.07 -1.17 -10.96
C SER A 266 -16.80 -1.62 -11.71
N LYS A 267 -15.61 -1.62 -11.09
CA LYS A 267 -14.33 -2.00 -11.75
C LYS A 267 -14.45 -3.32 -12.53
N THR A 268 -14.77 -4.41 -11.84
CA THR A 268 -14.90 -5.75 -12.44
C THR A 268 -15.98 -5.80 -13.51
N PHE A 269 -17.14 -5.20 -13.23
CA PHE A 269 -18.26 -5.13 -14.18
C PHE A 269 -17.88 -4.39 -15.46
N TYR A 270 -17.20 -3.24 -15.36
CA TYR A 270 -16.76 -2.44 -16.50
C TYR A 270 -15.69 -3.15 -17.32
N SER A 271 -14.72 -3.79 -16.65
CA SER A 271 -13.69 -4.60 -17.32
C SER A 271 -14.29 -5.75 -18.10
N LEU A 272 -15.28 -6.45 -17.54
CA LEU A 272 -15.99 -7.51 -18.24
C LEU A 272 -16.78 -6.98 -19.44
N ALA A 273 -17.49 -5.87 -19.27
CA ALA A 273 -18.25 -5.26 -20.37
C ALA A 273 -17.36 -4.86 -21.55
N VAL A 274 -16.24 -4.18 -21.28
CA VAL A 274 -15.27 -3.80 -22.33
C VAL A 274 -14.63 -5.04 -22.96
N GLY A 275 -14.27 -6.04 -22.15
CA GLY A 275 -13.71 -7.29 -22.66
C GLY A 275 -14.68 -8.03 -23.59
N LEU A 276 -15.94 -8.17 -23.18
CA LEU A 276 -16.99 -8.80 -23.99
C LEU A 276 -17.29 -7.98 -25.26
N GLU A 277 -17.31 -6.66 -25.16
CA GLU A 277 -17.49 -5.77 -26.30
C GLU A 277 -16.43 -6.02 -27.37
N LYS A 278 -15.14 -6.03 -26.97
CA LYS A 278 -13.99 -6.22 -27.85
C LYS A 278 -13.83 -7.65 -28.37
N LEU A 279 -14.44 -8.64 -27.72
CA LEU A 279 -14.35 -10.05 -28.12
C LEU A 279 -15.55 -10.50 -28.97
N LEU A 280 -16.77 -10.08 -28.62
CA LEU A 280 -18.01 -10.64 -29.17
C LEU A 280 -18.75 -9.68 -30.11
N ASN A 281 -18.89 -8.41 -29.72
CA ASN A 281 -19.72 -7.45 -30.47
C ASN A 281 -18.92 -6.75 -31.57
N HIS A 282 -17.69 -6.36 -31.24
CA HIS A 282 -16.76 -5.67 -32.12
C HIS A 282 -15.39 -6.33 -32.02
N PRO A 283 -15.23 -7.55 -32.58
CA PRO A 283 -13.98 -8.29 -32.49
C PRO A 283 -12.85 -7.48 -33.14
N THR A 284 -11.95 -6.96 -32.30
CA THR A 284 -10.74 -6.25 -32.74
C THR A 284 -9.61 -7.21 -33.10
N GLU A 285 -9.81 -8.52 -32.90
CA GLU A 285 -8.81 -9.61 -32.97
C GLU A 285 -7.61 -9.43 -32.02
N GLU A 286 -7.60 -8.37 -31.20
CA GLU A 286 -6.52 -8.06 -30.28
C GLU A 286 -6.47 -9.05 -29.08
N TYR A 287 -7.62 -9.64 -28.75
CA TYR A 287 -7.77 -10.60 -27.66
C TYR A 287 -8.43 -11.89 -28.16
N ARG A 288 -7.91 -13.05 -27.74
CA ARG A 288 -8.43 -14.38 -28.13
C ARG A 288 -9.45 -14.96 -27.16
N ARG A 289 -9.36 -14.60 -25.88
CA ARG A 289 -10.23 -15.09 -24.81
C ARG A 289 -10.17 -14.17 -23.60
N ILE A 290 -11.21 -14.23 -22.76
CA ILE A 290 -11.25 -13.59 -21.45
C ILE A 290 -10.97 -14.67 -20.39
N LEU A 291 -10.06 -14.38 -19.46
CA LEU A 291 -9.79 -15.21 -18.30
C LEU A 291 -10.19 -14.44 -17.05
N VAL A 292 -11.01 -15.06 -16.21
CA VAL A 292 -11.42 -14.51 -14.91
C VAL A 292 -10.81 -15.39 -13.83
N CYS A 293 -9.87 -14.83 -13.09
CA CYS A 293 -9.21 -15.52 -11.99
C CYS A 293 -9.79 -15.00 -10.68
N ARG A 294 -10.22 -15.91 -9.80
CA ARG A 294 -10.47 -15.61 -8.40
C ARG A 294 -9.19 -15.93 -7.63
N PRO A 295 -8.71 -15.07 -6.71
CA PRO A 295 -7.62 -15.45 -5.83
C PRO A 295 -8.04 -16.69 -5.01
N ASN A 296 -7.17 -17.70 -4.95
CA ASN A 296 -7.37 -18.93 -4.18
C ASN A 296 -7.16 -18.75 -2.67
N ALA A 297 -7.02 -17.51 -2.19
CA ALA A 297 -7.00 -17.25 -0.77
C ALA A 297 -8.43 -17.39 -0.24
N GLN A 298 -8.69 -18.45 0.53
CA GLN A 298 -9.76 -18.43 1.52
C GLN A 298 -9.44 -17.27 2.47
N PHE A 299 -10.11 -16.14 2.26
CA PHE A 299 -10.31 -15.20 3.35
C PHE A 299 -11.20 -15.95 4.34
N ASP A 300 -10.64 -16.33 5.49
CA ASP A 300 -11.28 -16.92 6.68
C ASP A 300 -12.58 -17.72 6.48
N ASP A 301 -12.59 -18.96 6.96
CA ASP A 301 -13.80 -19.80 7.05
C ASP A 301 -15.05 -18.97 7.33
N ASP A 302 -16.03 -19.08 6.43
CA ASP A 302 -17.27 -18.32 6.44
C ASP A 302 -17.88 -18.26 7.86
N ILE A 303 -17.90 -17.05 8.43
CA ILE A 303 -18.84 -16.68 9.49
C ILE A 303 -20.24 -16.90 8.90
N GLY A 304 -20.85 -18.05 9.20
CA GLY A 304 -22.20 -18.35 8.73
C GLY A 304 -22.55 -19.83 8.57
N PHE A 305 -22.01 -20.75 9.37
CA PHE A 305 -22.56 -22.10 9.43
C PHE A 305 -23.74 -22.12 10.41
N LEU A 306 -24.96 -22.04 9.90
CA LEU A 306 -26.13 -22.53 10.64
C LEU A 306 -25.96 -24.06 10.74
N PRO A 307 -25.95 -24.66 11.94
CA PRO A 307 -25.88 -26.11 12.05
C PRO A 307 -27.17 -26.74 11.54
N GLY A 308 -27.04 -27.67 10.58
CA GLY A 308 -28.13 -28.49 10.03
C GLY A 308 -27.78 -28.98 8.62
N ASP A 309 -27.87 -30.28 8.37
CA ASP A 309 -27.59 -30.87 7.05
C ASP A 309 -28.77 -30.68 6.10
N GLU A 310 -28.49 -30.73 4.79
CA GLU A 310 -29.45 -30.55 3.69
C GLU A 310 -30.61 -31.56 3.72
N GLN A 311 -30.48 -32.66 4.48
CA GLN A 311 -31.53 -33.67 4.71
C GLN A 311 -32.50 -33.31 5.85
N GLU A 312 -32.19 -32.32 6.69
CA GLU A 312 -33.07 -31.81 7.75
C GLU A 312 -33.95 -30.63 7.27
N LYS A 313 -33.93 -30.29 5.97
CA LYS A 313 -34.79 -29.27 5.35
C LYS A 313 -35.79 -29.87 4.36
#